data_AF-A0AAV6T316-F1
#
_entry.id   AF-A0AAV6T316-F1
#
_cell.length_a   1.000
_cell.length_b   1.000
_cell.length_c   1.000
_cell.angle_alpha   90.00
_cell.angle_beta   90.00
_cell.angle_gamma   90.00
#
_symmetry.space_group_name_H-M   'P 1'
#
loop_
_entity.id
_entity.type
_entity.pdbx_description
1 polymer ?
#
loop_
_entity_poly.entity_id
_entity_poly.type
_entity_poly.pdbx_seq_one_letter_code
_entity_poly.pdbx_strand_id
1 'polypeptide(L)'
;MFPETSRCVTAALSPFSKTAVLKELRRFFAHGGVCRLQPRRHFGVSRRLTAKVPPPRKPRERVPIPGLEMIDYGERMHYVPGLAKPVNPDWEKDFKDPRYYKSPPPDKMPLSKEKPCYVFNQRSSLLEGVPQALCLTKTKLIPGLPPQLLSAVENPANQIPDQDERVQNAIKHARFWDTTEERPDKTKYSNTLLNNLMHLCATLQSSHPAIGRRMLAEKCSLAATWKRGEDLFQIRGQNSLLHSCMDPLPVVSGKEEVAETADHVMQSLYPVSPTIDLQKIYVYKEEMNNTGEDGCALSHHCLSVLCRFPHYCHPSHPIRFQG
;
A
#
# COMPACT_ATOMS: atom_id res chain seq x y z
N MET A 1 17.84 46.91 44.51
CA MET A 1 16.82 46.92 45.58
C MET A 1 15.99 45.66 45.40
N PHE A 2 16.19 44.64 46.23
CA PHE A 2 15.42 43.37 46.22
C PHE A 2 14.15 43.53 47.08
N PRO A 3 13.11 42.70 46.84
CA PRO A 3 13.01 41.35 47.42
C PRO A 3 12.81 40.27 46.32
N GLU A 4 13.32 39.04 46.36
CA GLU A 4 13.36 38.01 47.41
C GLU A 4 11.99 37.57 47.96
N THR A 5 11.45 36.46 47.45
CA THR A 5 10.86 35.40 48.28
C THR A 5 10.89 34.06 47.54
N SER A 6 11.67 33.12 48.08
CA SER A 6 11.71 31.72 47.65
C SER A 6 10.65 30.89 48.39
N ARG A 7 10.04 29.91 47.73
CA ARG A 7 9.46 28.74 48.41
C ARG A 7 9.84 27.43 47.71
N CYS A 8 10.84 26.76 48.28
CA CYS A 8 11.02 25.32 48.11
C CYS A 8 9.89 24.57 48.81
N VAL A 9 9.55 23.39 48.27
CA VAL A 9 8.99 22.27 49.04
C VAL A 9 9.85 21.05 48.74
N THR A 10 10.20 20.30 49.78
CA THR A 10 11.27 19.31 49.81
C THR A 10 10.71 17.93 50.15
N ALA A 11 11.33 16.87 49.61
CA ALA A 11 11.22 15.47 50.06
C ALA A 11 9.85 14.77 49.78
N ALA A 12 9.80 13.44 49.61
CA ALA A 12 10.77 12.43 50.03
C ALA A 12 11.11 11.37 48.96
N LEU A 13 12.35 10.87 49.02
CA LEU A 13 12.84 9.67 48.34
C LEU A 13 13.67 8.84 49.34
N SER A 14 13.51 7.50 49.28
CA SER A 14 14.34 6.48 49.96
C SER A 14 14.25 6.41 51.51
N PRO A 15 14.78 5.35 52.18
CA PRO A 15 15.49 4.16 51.65
C PRO A 15 15.08 2.79 52.26
N PHE A 16 15.81 1.74 51.86
CA PHE A 16 15.87 0.35 52.38
C PHE A 16 14.71 -0.60 51.99
N SER A 17 14.94 -1.90 51.72
CA SER A 17 16.16 -2.72 51.93
C SER A 17 16.46 -3.67 50.75
N LYS A 18 17.75 -3.98 50.58
CA LYS A 18 18.22 -5.18 49.84
C LYS A 18 18.22 -6.35 50.82
N THR A 19 17.64 -7.50 50.47
CA THR A 19 18.25 -8.84 50.65
C THR A 19 17.33 -9.97 50.17
N ALA A 20 17.86 -10.80 49.25
CA ALA A 20 17.58 -12.25 49.10
C ALA A 20 16.12 -12.68 48.75
N VAL A 21 15.82 -13.89 48.26
CA VAL A 21 16.59 -15.13 48.12
C VAL A 21 16.35 -15.77 46.73
N LEU A 22 17.42 -16.34 46.16
CA LEU A 22 17.41 -17.31 45.06
C LEU A 22 16.55 -18.56 45.38
N LYS A 23 15.36 -18.68 44.77
CA LYS A 23 14.57 -19.93 44.57
C LYS A 23 13.40 -19.59 43.62
N GLU A 24 13.06 -20.37 42.58
CA GLU A 24 13.44 -21.73 42.24
C GLU A 24 13.89 -21.88 40.77
N LEU A 25 14.93 -22.69 40.56
CA LEU A 25 15.18 -23.37 39.28
C LEU A 25 14.38 -24.68 39.24
N ARG A 26 14.17 -25.19 38.01
CA ARG A 26 13.41 -26.41 37.62
C ARG A 26 11.90 -26.14 37.46
N ARG A 27 11.24 -26.61 36.41
CA ARG A 27 11.60 -27.72 35.49
C ARG A 27 11.72 -27.29 34.03
N PHE A 28 12.73 -27.84 33.37
CA PHE A 28 12.95 -27.76 31.93
C PHE A 28 12.44 -29.05 31.24
N PHE A 29 11.90 -28.89 30.02
CA PHE A 29 11.66 -29.88 28.94
C PHE A 29 10.74 -31.10 29.14
N ALA A 30 9.79 -31.24 28.20
CA ALA A 30 9.67 -32.33 27.21
C ALA A 30 8.32 -32.16 26.44
N HIS A 31 8.11 -32.46 25.15
CA HIS A 31 8.96 -32.72 23.97
C HIS A 31 8.51 -31.74 22.84
N GLY A 32 9.00 -31.70 21.59
CA GLY A 32 10.12 -32.33 20.90
C GLY A 32 10.20 -31.77 19.46
N GLY A 33 11.40 -31.58 18.91
CA GLY A 33 11.60 -31.00 17.57
C GLY A 33 13.02 -30.50 17.36
N VAL A 34 13.79 -31.20 16.53
CA VAL A 34 15.22 -30.91 16.32
C VAL A 34 15.39 -29.83 15.25
N CYS A 35 15.95 -28.68 15.64
CA CYS A 35 16.62 -27.74 14.73
C CYS A 35 17.80 -27.08 15.45
N ARG A 36 18.93 -26.95 14.76
CA ARG A 36 20.21 -26.54 15.35
C ARG A 36 20.30 -25.02 15.59
N LEU A 37 20.72 -24.66 16.80
CA LEU A 37 21.60 -23.52 17.15
C LEU A 37 21.40 -22.17 16.41
N GLN A 38 20.49 -21.33 16.93
CA GLN A 38 20.86 -19.96 17.32
C GLN A 38 20.07 -19.56 18.59
N PRO A 39 20.71 -18.93 19.60
CA PRO A 39 20.04 -18.56 20.86
C PRO A 39 19.34 -17.18 20.76
N ARG A 40 18.57 -16.93 19.68
CA ARG A 40 17.68 -15.77 19.65
C ARG A 40 16.53 -16.02 20.62
N ARG A 41 16.44 -15.22 21.69
CA ARG A 41 15.25 -15.15 22.55
C ARG A 41 14.11 -14.52 21.75
N HIS A 42 13.38 -15.34 21.01
CA HIS A 42 12.20 -14.91 20.27
C HIS A 42 11.07 -14.57 21.26
N PHE A 43 10.85 -13.28 21.51
CA PHE A 43 9.69 -12.81 22.25
C PHE A 43 8.43 -12.96 21.39
N GLY A 44 7.48 -13.75 21.86
CA GLY A 44 6.14 -13.82 21.24
C GLY A 44 5.37 -12.52 21.51
N VAL A 45 4.82 -11.91 20.46
CA VAL A 45 4.09 -10.63 20.53
C VAL A 45 2.68 -10.79 21.16
N SER A 46 2.21 -12.03 21.36
CA SER A 46 0.86 -12.32 21.87
C SER A 46 0.80 -12.46 23.39
N ARG A 47 -0.08 -11.69 24.04
CA ARG A 47 -0.45 -11.89 25.45
C ARG A 47 -1.44 -13.05 25.55
N ARG A 48 -1.18 -14.03 26.43
CA ARG A 48 -2.05 -15.21 26.61
C ARG A 48 -3.51 -14.87 26.96
N LEU A 49 -3.75 -13.71 27.59
CA LEU A 49 -5.08 -13.23 27.96
C LEU A 49 -5.91 -12.70 26.78
N THR A 50 -5.28 -12.36 25.64
CA THR A 50 -5.97 -11.88 24.43
C THR A 50 -6.02 -12.93 23.31
N ALA A 51 -5.34 -14.06 23.49
CA ALA A 51 -5.49 -15.21 22.61
C ALA A 51 -6.85 -15.89 22.83
N LYS A 52 -7.36 -16.64 21.82
CA LYS A 52 -8.51 -17.52 22.03
C LYS A 52 -8.21 -18.45 23.21
N VAL A 53 -9.08 -18.43 24.22
CA VAL A 53 -8.93 -19.28 25.41
C VAL A 53 -8.82 -20.74 24.95
N PRO A 54 -7.75 -21.47 25.34
CA PRO A 54 -7.63 -22.87 24.95
C PRO A 54 -8.82 -23.66 25.50
N PRO A 55 -9.27 -24.72 24.81
CA PRO A 55 -10.34 -25.56 25.33
C PRO A 55 -9.99 -26.04 26.74
N PRO A 56 -10.98 -26.10 27.67
CA PRO A 56 -10.72 -26.43 29.06
C PRO A 56 -10.00 -27.77 29.13
N ARG A 57 -8.87 -27.80 29.86
CA ARG A 57 -8.09 -29.03 30.06
C ARG A 57 -9.01 -30.08 30.69
N LYS A 58 -9.27 -31.17 29.99
CA LYS A 58 -10.02 -32.32 30.53
C LYS A 58 -9.29 -32.77 31.81
N PRO A 59 -9.91 -32.76 33.00
CA PRO A 59 -9.18 -33.02 34.26
C PRO A 59 -8.59 -34.42 34.38
N ARG A 60 -9.04 -35.35 33.55
CA ARG A 60 -8.54 -36.72 33.39
C ARG A 60 -8.57 -37.06 31.91
N GLU A 61 -7.57 -37.81 31.46
CA GLU A 61 -7.61 -38.49 30.17
C GLU A 61 -8.71 -39.56 30.25
N ARG A 62 -9.79 -39.37 29.49
CA ARG A 62 -10.90 -40.31 29.45
C ARG A 62 -10.53 -41.43 28.47
N VAL A 63 -10.07 -42.56 29.00
CA VAL A 63 -9.82 -43.76 28.19
C VAL A 63 -11.16 -44.20 27.59
N PRO A 64 -11.30 -44.27 26.24
CA PRO A 64 -12.47 -44.84 25.63
C PRO A 64 -12.48 -46.36 25.90
N ILE A 65 -13.52 -46.86 26.56
CA ILE A 65 -13.73 -48.30 26.74
C ILE A 65 -14.36 -48.81 25.44
N PRO A 66 -13.70 -49.70 24.68
CA PRO A 66 -14.27 -50.22 23.44
C PRO A 66 -15.61 -50.92 23.69
N GLY A 67 -16.64 -50.55 22.93
CA GLY A 67 -17.99 -51.10 23.06
C GLY A 67 -18.88 -50.48 24.16
N LEU A 68 -18.40 -49.49 24.92
CA LEU A 68 -19.24 -48.74 25.87
C LEU A 68 -19.55 -47.34 25.32
N GLU A 69 -20.82 -47.11 24.99
CA GLU A 69 -21.29 -45.78 24.57
C GLU A 69 -21.31 -44.78 25.74
N MET A 70 -20.96 -43.53 25.46
CA MET A 70 -20.86 -42.48 26.47
C MET A 70 -22.17 -41.71 26.55
N ILE A 71 -22.86 -41.76 27.70
CA ILE A 71 -24.08 -40.98 27.94
C ILE A 71 -23.76 -39.48 27.93
N ASP A 72 -24.28 -38.77 26.93
CA ASP A 72 -24.12 -37.33 26.75
C ASP A 72 -25.48 -36.58 26.75
N TYR A 73 -25.47 -35.28 26.47
CA TYR A 73 -26.68 -34.46 26.40
C TYR A 73 -27.14 -34.13 24.96
N GLY A 74 -26.56 -34.76 23.93
CA GLY A 74 -26.76 -34.43 22.52
C GLY A 74 -28.23 -34.39 22.10
N GLU A 75 -28.99 -35.44 22.43
CA GLU A 75 -30.42 -35.56 22.12
C GLU A 75 -31.29 -34.47 22.77
N ARG A 76 -30.83 -33.85 23.86
CA ARG A 76 -31.60 -32.84 24.60
C ARG A 76 -31.54 -31.46 23.96
N MET A 77 -30.68 -31.24 22.96
CA MET A 77 -30.49 -29.97 22.25
C MET A 77 -30.08 -28.75 23.12
N HIS A 78 -29.78 -28.96 24.41
CA HIS A 78 -29.29 -27.94 25.34
C HIS A 78 -28.24 -28.54 26.29
N TYR A 79 -27.37 -27.68 26.85
CA TYR A 79 -26.34 -28.09 27.79
C TYR A 79 -26.94 -28.55 29.13
N VAL A 80 -26.56 -29.74 29.59
CA VAL A 80 -26.98 -30.30 30.87
C VAL A 80 -25.76 -30.54 31.78
N PRO A 81 -25.64 -29.83 32.92
CA PRO A 81 -24.62 -30.13 33.93
C PRO A 81 -24.73 -31.59 34.40
N GLY A 82 -23.59 -32.28 34.48
CA GLY A 82 -23.51 -33.67 34.93
C GLY A 82 -23.48 -34.73 33.82
N LEU A 83 -23.95 -34.42 32.61
CA LEU A 83 -23.80 -35.29 31.44
C LEU A 83 -22.49 -35.02 30.68
N ALA A 84 -22.04 -35.98 29.86
CA ALA A 84 -20.89 -35.75 28.99
C ALA A 84 -21.23 -34.73 27.89
N LYS A 85 -20.19 -34.05 27.37
CA LYS A 85 -20.34 -33.19 26.19
C LYS A 85 -20.29 -34.06 24.92
N PRO A 86 -21.29 -33.97 24.01
CA PRO A 86 -21.27 -34.68 22.73
C PRO A 86 -20.11 -34.22 21.85
N VAL A 87 -19.66 -35.12 20.97
CA VAL A 87 -18.71 -34.82 19.90
C VAL A 87 -19.49 -34.68 18.60
N ASN A 88 -19.85 -33.44 18.25
CA ASN A 88 -20.54 -33.16 17.00
C ASN A 88 -19.56 -33.32 15.81
N PRO A 89 -20.01 -33.85 14.66
CA PRO A 89 -19.23 -33.79 13.42
C PRO A 89 -19.04 -32.35 12.95
N ASP A 90 -18.06 -32.12 12.07
CA ASP A 90 -17.86 -30.83 11.42
C ASP A 90 -19.05 -30.53 10.49
N TRP A 91 -19.91 -29.61 10.92
CA TRP A 91 -21.09 -29.19 10.17
C TRP A 91 -20.73 -28.14 9.11
N GLU A 92 -21.13 -28.40 7.86
CA GLU A 92 -21.06 -27.47 6.74
C GLU A 92 -22.47 -27.19 6.19
N LYS A 93 -22.62 -26.10 5.43
CA LYS A 93 -23.88 -25.77 4.75
C LYS A 93 -23.89 -26.41 3.36
N ASP A 94 -24.94 -27.14 3.04
CA ASP A 94 -25.11 -27.78 1.72
C ASP A 94 -25.32 -26.75 0.58
N PHE A 95 -25.79 -25.54 0.92
CA PHE A 95 -26.05 -24.47 -0.03
C PHE A 95 -25.08 -23.29 0.12
N LYS A 96 -24.80 -22.62 -1.01
CA LYS A 96 -23.91 -21.46 -1.08
C LYS A 96 -24.66 -20.19 -0.71
N ASP A 97 -24.37 -19.64 0.45
CA ASP A 97 -24.85 -18.32 0.90
C ASP A 97 -23.72 -17.28 0.82
N PRO A 98 -23.82 -16.23 -0.04
CA PRO A 98 -22.80 -15.20 -0.16
C PRO A 98 -22.45 -14.50 1.16
N ARG A 99 -23.38 -14.40 2.12
CA ARG A 99 -23.17 -13.71 3.41
C ARG A 99 -22.35 -14.54 4.40
N TYR A 100 -22.29 -15.85 4.20
CA TYR A 100 -21.57 -16.80 5.07
C TYR A 100 -20.55 -17.65 4.30
N TYR A 101 -20.14 -17.19 3.12
CA TYR A 101 -19.14 -17.88 2.31
C TYR A 101 -17.80 -17.95 3.04
N LYS A 102 -17.25 -19.15 3.17
CA LYS A 102 -15.88 -19.39 3.62
C LYS A 102 -15.02 -19.63 2.39
N SER A 103 -14.02 -18.78 2.15
CA SER A 103 -13.05 -19.00 1.09
C SER A 103 -12.19 -20.25 1.38
N PRO A 104 -11.81 -21.03 0.36
CA PRO A 104 -10.86 -22.12 0.55
C PRO A 104 -9.49 -21.59 1.01
N PRO A 105 -8.65 -22.43 1.64
CA PRO A 105 -7.26 -22.08 1.93
C PRO A 105 -6.50 -21.62 0.66
N PRO A 106 -5.52 -20.71 0.76
CA PRO A 106 -4.78 -20.18 -0.40
C PRO A 106 -4.24 -21.26 -1.33
N ASP A 107 -3.68 -22.33 -0.76
CA ASP A 107 -3.08 -23.45 -1.49
C ASP A 107 -4.09 -24.21 -2.37
N LYS A 108 -5.38 -24.14 -2.02
CA LYS A 108 -6.51 -24.76 -2.75
C LYS A 108 -7.22 -23.78 -3.70
N MET A 109 -6.73 -22.54 -3.84
CA MET A 109 -7.32 -21.57 -4.78
C MET A 109 -6.88 -21.88 -6.23
N PRO A 110 -7.76 -21.74 -7.24
CA PRO A 110 -7.43 -22.07 -8.64
C PRO A 110 -6.25 -21.28 -9.25
N LEU A 111 -5.97 -20.09 -8.71
CA LEU A 111 -4.86 -19.23 -9.13
C LEU A 111 -3.63 -19.33 -8.21
N SER A 112 -3.55 -20.36 -7.37
CA SER A 112 -2.39 -20.62 -6.51
C SER A 112 -1.16 -20.99 -7.36
N LYS A 113 0.00 -20.49 -6.94
CA LYS A 113 1.30 -20.65 -7.60
C LYS A 113 2.38 -20.88 -6.55
N GLU A 114 3.35 -21.73 -6.85
CA GLU A 114 4.48 -22.01 -5.94
C GLU A 114 5.46 -20.82 -5.86
N LYS A 115 5.73 -20.17 -7.00
CA LYS A 115 6.56 -18.96 -7.04
C LYS A 115 5.71 -17.76 -6.57
N PRO A 116 6.27 -16.86 -5.75
CA PRO A 116 5.59 -15.62 -5.40
C PRO A 116 5.60 -14.61 -6.55
N CYS A 117 4.61 -13.74 -6.54
CA CYS A 117 4.54 -12.52 -7.34
C CYS A 117 4.64 -11.30 -6.43
N TYR A 118 5.40 -10.28 -6.84
CA TYR A 118 5.53 -9.02 -6.11
C TYR A 118 4.63 -7.96 -6.75
N VAL A 119 3.58 -7.57 -6.04
CA VAL A 119 2.63 -6.56 -6.50
C VAL A 119 2.99 -5.18 -5.96
N PHE A 120 3.09 -4.21 -6.87
CA PHE A 120 3.10 -2.78 -6.58
C PHE A 120 1.69 -2.21 -6.80
N ASN A 121 1.18 -1.45 -5.82
CA ASN A 121 -0.12 -0.77 -5.89
C ASN A 121 -0.02 0.64 -5.28
N GLN A 122 -1.06 1.48 -5.39
CA GLN A 122 -1.02 2.86 -4.86
C GLN A 122 -0.83 2.99 -3.34
N ARG A 123 -0.90 1.89 -2.57
CA ARG A 123 -0.62 1.86 -1.12
C ARG A 123 0.77 1.31 -0.80
N SER A 124 1.51 0.79 -1.78
CA SER A 124 2.91 0.42 -1.63
C SER A 124 3.76 1.68 -1.51
N SER A 125 4.55 1.77 -0.44
CA SER A 125 5.55 2.82 -0.24
C SER A 125 6.93 2.20 -0.36
N LEU A 126 7.73 2.61 -1.34
CA LEU A 126 9.09 2.09 -1.55
C LEU A 126 10.03 2.68 -0.49
N LEU A 127 10.89 1.85 0.10
CA LEU A 127 11.83 2.27 1.16
C LEU A 127 12.87 3.27 0.64
N GLU A 128 13.55 2.91 -0.44
CA GLU A 128 14.59 3.77 -1.06
C GLU A 128 13.97 4.80 -2.03
N GLY A 129 12.70 4.64 -2.40
CA GLY A 129 12.03 5.51 -3.37
C GLY A 129 12.56 5.35 -4.80
N VAL A 130 13.20 6.39 -5.34
CA VAL A 130 13.58 6.48 -6.76
C VAL A 130 14.62 5.42 -7.17
N PRO A 131 15.76 5.21 -6.46
CA PRO A 131 16.69 4.12 -6.76
C PRO A 131 16.03 2.74 -6.85
N GLN A 132 15.09 2.43 -5.95
CA GLN A 132 14.35 1.16 -6.00
C GLN A 132 13.46 1.08 -7.24
N ALA A 133 12.75 2.16 -7.59
CA ALA A 133 11.93 2.20 -8.81
C ALA A 133 12.78 1.95 -10.07
N LEU A 134 13.90 2.67 -10.24
CA LEU A 134 14.84 2.50 -11.36
C LEU A 134 15.39 1.05 -11.43
N CYS A 135 15.75 0.50 -10.27
CA CYS A 135 16.21 -0.88 -10.12
C CYS A 135 15.12 -1.93 -10.40
N LEU A 136 13.83 -1.58 -10.39
CA LEU A 136 12.73 -2.47 -10.78
C LEU A 136 12.43 -2.35 -12.29
N THR A 137 12.38 -1.14 -12.82
CA THR A 137 11.99 -0.83 -14.22
C THR A 137 13.13 -0.97 -15.24
N LYS A 138 14.41 -0.98 -14.81
CA LYS A 138 15.61 -0.97 -15.68
C LYS A 138 15.75 0.33 -16.48
N THR A 139 15.41 1.46 -15.86
CA THR A 139 15.46 2.79 -16.50
C THR A 139 16.60 3.63 -15.93
N LYS A 140 17.21 4.47 -16.77
CA LYS A 140 18.17 5.52 -16.38
C LYS A 140 17.40 6.77 -15.96
N LEU A 141 17.78 7.41 -14.85
CA LEU A 141 17.26 8.72 -14.47
C LEU A 141 18.05 9.82 -15.21
N ILE A 142 17.33 10.72 -15.86
CA ILE A 142 17.88 11.96 -16.42
C ILE A 142 17.32 13.11 -15.57
N PRO A 143 18.15 13.97 -14.96
CA PRO A 143 17.67 15.10 -14.19
C PRO A 143 17.12 16.20 -15.11
N GLY A 144 15.98 16.78 -14.75
CA GLY A 144 15.33 17.86 -15.51
C GLY A 144 14.29 17.36 -16.52
N LEU A 145 13.82 18.28 -17.36
CA LEU A 145 12.88 18.01 -18.45
C LEU A 145 13.62 18.00 -19.80
N PRO A 146 13.12 17.27 -20.81
CA PRO A 146 13.72 17.27 -22.15
C PRO A 146 13.75 18.67 -22.76
N PRO A 147 14.82 19.06 -23.49
CA PRO A 147 14.96 20.41 -24.05
C PRO A 147 13.84 20.76 -25.04
N GLN A 148 13.33 19.77 -25.78
CA GLN A 148 12.18 19.90 -26.67
C GLN A 148 10.93 20.45 -25.93
N LEU A 149 10.71 20.01 -24.69
CA LEU A 149 9.58 20.45 -23.87
C LEU A 149 9.80 21.87 -23.33
N LEU A 150 11.04 22.21 -22.96
CA LEU A 150 11.39 23.57 -22.52
C LEU A 150 11.21 24.58 -23.66
N SER A 151 11.73 24.28 -24.86
CA SER A 151 11.51 25.12 -26.05
C SER A 151 10.04 25.27 -26.45
N ALA A 152 9.21 24.28 -26.15
CA ALA A 152 7.76 24.36 -26.38
C ALA A 152 7.05 25.27 -25.36
N VAL A 153 7.55 25.39 -24.13
CA VAL A 153 7.01 26.30 -23.10
C VAL A 153 7.48 27.74 -23.31
N GLU A 154 8.72 27.93 -23.79
CA GLU A 154 9.29 29.24 -24.10
C GLU A 154 8.61 29.93 -25.30
N ASN A 155 8.01 29.16 -26.22
CA ASN A 155 7.33 29.70 -27.38
C ASN A 155 6.08 30.53 -26.99
N PRO A 156 6.01 31.84 -27.30
CA PRO A 156 4.87 32.68 -26.93
C PRO A 156 3.54 32.25 -27.56
N ALA A 157 3.55 31.52 -28.69
CA ALA A 157 2.32 30.97 -29.30
C ALA A 157 1.64 29.89 -28.44
N ASN A 158 2.36 29.32 -27.47
CA ASN A 158 1.89 28.27 -26.57
C ASN A 158 1.49 28.80 -25.19
N GLN A 159 1.69 30.10 -24.94
CA GLN A 159 1.34 30.73 -23.67
C GLN A 159 -0.16 31.03 -23.61
N ILE A 160 -0.75 30.90 -22.43
CA ILE A 160 -2.16 31.26 -22.19
C ILE A 160 -2.23 32.78 -21.99
N PRO A 161 -3.18 33.51 -22.62
CA PRO A 161 -3.37 34.94 -22.35
C PRO A 161 -3.65 35.14 -20.85
N ASP A 162 -3.00 36.11 -20.22
CA ASP A 162 -3.14 36.42 -18.78
C ASP A 162 -2.88 35.21 -17.86
N GLN A 163 -1.94 34.33 -18.25
CA GLN A 163 -1.69 33.04 -17.60
C GLN A 163 -1.59 33.13 -16.07
N ASP A 164 -0.80 34.08 -15.56
CA ASP A 164 -0.55 34.22 -14.12
C ASP A 164 -1.82 34.60 -13.36
N GLU A 165 -2.63 35.53 -13.90
CA GLU A 165 -3.91 35.91 -13.30
C GLU A 165 -4.91 34.75 -13.32
N ARG A 166 -4.98 34.00 -14.42
CA ARG A 166 -5.86 32.82 -14.54
C ARG A 166 -5.46 31.71 -13.58
N VAL A 167 -4.16 31.44 -13.42
CA VAL A 167 -3.63 30.48 -12.45
C VAL A 167 -3.90 30.93 -11.02
N GLN A 168 -3.68 32.21 -10.69
CA GLN A 168 -4.04 32.77 -9.39
C GLN A 168 -5.54 32.64 -9.10
N ASN A 169 -6.40 32.91 -10.08
CA ASN A 169 -7.84 32.79 -9.93
C ASN A 169 -8.30 31.33 -9.79
N ALA A 170 -7.66 30.39 -10.49
CA ALA A 170 -7.88 28.95 -10.27
C ALA A 170 -7.49 28.48 -8.86
N ILE A 171 -6.38 29.02 -8.31
CA ILE A 171 -5.94 28.77 -6.92
C ILE A 171 -6.91 29.39 -5.91
N LYS A 172 -7.33 30.65 -6.12
CA LYS A 172 -8.31 31.34 -5.27
C LYS A 172 -9.64 30.60 -5.25
N HIS A 173 -10.15 30.19 -6.43
CA HIS A 173 -11.36 29.38 -6.56
C HIS A 173 -11.26 28.11 -5.72
N ALA A 174 -10.27 27.26 -6.00
CA ALA A 174 -10.15 25.96 -5.35
C ALA A 174 -9.94 26.04 -3.82
N ARG A 175 -9.34 27.13 -3.30
CA ARG A 175 -9.05 27.27 -1.86
C ARG A 175 -10.07 28.09 -1.06
N PHE A 176 -10.82 29.00 -1.68
CA PHE A 176 -11.66 29.97 -0.96
C PHE A 176 -13.09 30.11 -1.50
N TRP A 177 -13.36 29.81 -2.77
CA TRP A 177 -14.66 30.09 -3.38
C TRP A 177 -15.46 28.84 -3.79
N ASP A 178 -14.79 27.68 -3.93
CA ASP A 178 -15.40 26.38 -4.23
C ASP A 178 -16.27 25.83 -3.07
N THR A 179 -16.09 26.35 -1.85
CA THR A 179 -16.71 25.81 -0.63
C THR A 179 -17.18 26.89 0.32
N THR A 180 -18.27 26.61 1.04
CA THR A 180 -18.72 27.41 2.20
C THR A 180 -17.88 27.19 3.46
N GLU A 181 -17.02 26.16 3.47
CA GLU A 181 -16.02 25.92 4.50
C GLU A 181 -14.91 26.98 4.41
N GLU A 182 -14.54 27.62 5.53
CA GLU A 182 -13.45 28.61 5.62
C GLU A 182 -12.11 28.05 5.14
N ARG A 183 -11.90 26.74 5.30
CA ARG A 183 -10.70 26.04 4.85
C ARG A 183 -11.07 24.64 4.32
N PRO A 184 -11.17 24.45 3.00
CA PRO A 184 -11.48 23.15 2.42
C PRO A 184 -10.38 22.13 2.69
N ASP A 185 -10.77 20.85 2.81
CA ASP A 185 -9.82 19.75 2.95
C ASP A 185 -8.88 19.60 1.73
N LYS A 186 -7.66 19.11 1.98
CA LYS A 186 -6.65 18.87 0.94
C LYS A 186 -7.16 17.95 -0.17
N THR A 187 -7.93 16.91 0.16
CA THR A 187 -8.44 15.99 -0.88
C THR A 187 -9.45 16.68 -1.80
N LYS A 188 -10.20 17.67 -1.29
CA LYS A 188 -11.17 18.44 -2.07
C LYS A 188 -10.48 19.46 -2.96
N TYR A 189 -9.76 20.43 -2.38
CA TYR A 189 -9.16 21.51 -3.17
C TYR A 189 -8.10 21.02 -4.16
N SER A 190 -7.40 19.90 -3.89
CA SER A 190 -6.41 19.38 -4.84
C SER A 190 -7.05 18.82 -6.12
N ASN A 191 -8.23 18.20 -6.03
CA ASN A 191 -8.97 17.74 -7.20
C ASN A 191 -9.57 18.94 -7.95
N THR A 192 -10.20 19.90 -7.26
CA THR A 192 -10.74 21.13 -7.90
C THR A 192 -9.63 21.92 -8.61
N LEU A 193 -8.49 22.15 -7.95
CA LEU A 193 -7.35 22.86 -8.54
C LEU A 193 -6.79 22.11 -9.77
N LEU A 194 -6.63 20.79 -9.69
CA LEU A 194 -6.18 20.00 -10.83
C LEU A 194 -7.10 20.16 -12.03
N ASN A 195 -8.41 20.00 -11.83
CA ASN A 195 -9.39 20.11 -12.91
C ASN A 195 -9.38 21.52 -13.50
N ASN A 196 -9.32 22.57 -12.66
CA ASN A 196 -9.21 23.96 -13.12
C ASN A 196 -7.96 24.19 -13.97
N LEU A 197 -6.79 23.69 -13.56
CA LEU A 197 -5.55 23.80 -14.34
C LEU A 197 -5.63 23.02 -15.66
N MET A 198 -6.22 21.82 -15.66
CA MET A 198 -6.47 21.04 -16.89
C MET A 198 -7.42 21.77 -17.84
N HIS A 199 -8.46 22.43 -17.34
CA HIS A 199 -9.37 23.26 -18.14
C HIS A 199 -8.66 24.51 -18.70
N LEU A 200 -7.77 25.17 -17.95
CA LEU A 200 -6.94 26.25 -18.47
C LEU A 200 -6.07 25.78 -19.65
N CYS A 201 -5.38 24.64 -19.50
CA CYS A 201 -4.62 24.03 -20.60
C CYS A 201 -5.50 23.66 -21.80
N ALA A 202 -6.75 23.25 -21.58
CA ALA A 202 -7.70 22.96 -22.65
C ALA A 202 -8.14 24.20 -23.44
N THR A 203 -8.04 25.43 -22.88
CA THR A 203 -8.37 26.66 -23.63
C THR A 203 -7.48 26.89 -24.85
N LEU A 204 -6.28 26.29 -24.89
CA LEU A 204 -5.37 26.31 -26.04
C LEU A 204 -5.87 25.46 -27.22
N GLN A 205 -7.01 24.77 -27.12
CA GLN A 205 -7.57 23.96 -28.22
C GLN A 205 -7.85 24.77 -29.50
N SER A 206 -8.10 26.08 -29.39
CA SER A 206 -8.32 26.97 -30.55
C SER A 206 -7.05 27.21 -31.37
N SER A 207 -5.88 27.33 -30.73
CA SER A 207 -4.58 27.41 -31.41
C SER A 207 -3.99 26.03 -31.71
N HIS A 208 -4.34 25.01 -30.92
CA HIS A 208 -3.81 23.66 -31.00
C HIS A 208 -4.94 22.61 -31.10
N PRO A 209 -5.51 22.38 -32.29
CA PRO A 209 -6.65 21.48 -32.48
C PRO A 209 -6.35 20.02 -32.07
N ALA A 210 -5.08 19.61 -32.03
CA ALA A 210 -4.66 18.32 -31.50
C ALA A 210 -5.00 18.10 -30.00
N ILE A 211 -5.24 19.16 -29.23
CA ILE A 211 -5.73 19.06 -27.84
C ILE A 211 -7.16 18.47 -27.82
N GLY A 212 -7.98 18.79 -28.82
CA GLY A 212 -9.35 18.25 -28.95
C GLY A 212 -9.42 16.77 -29.34
N ARG A 213 -8.29 16.13 -29.69
CA ARG A 213 -8.18 14.70 -30.02
C ARG A 213 -7.74 13.86 -28.82
N ARG A 214 -8.04 14.34 -27.60
CA ARG A 214 -7.66 13.74 -26.32
C ARG A 214 -8.89 13.50 -25.46
N MET A 215 -8.80 12.51 -24.58
CA MET A 215 -9.85 12.14 -23.64
C MET A 215 -9.29 12.09 -22.22
N LEU A 216 -10.11 12.45 -21.25
CA LEU A 216 -9.81 12.36 -19.83
C LEU A 216 -10.72 11.30 -19.20
N ALA A 217 -10.15 10.15 -18.86
CA ALA A 217 -10.87 9.03 -18.28
C ALA A 217 -10.62 8.95 -16.77
N GLU A 218 -11.66 8.69 -15.98
CA GLU A 218 -11.55 8.48 -14.53
C GLU A 218 -11.62 7.01 -14.16
N LYS A 219 -11.03 6.65 -13.01
CA LYS A 219 -11.19 5.33 -12.36
C LYS A 219 -10.69 4.13 -13.18
N CYS A 220 -9.91 4.35 -14.23
CA CYS A 220 -9.31 3.31 -15.08
C CYS A 220 -8.44 2.34 -14.28
N SER A 221 -8.56 1.05 -14.54
CA SER A 221 -7.78 -0.01 -13.88
C SER A 221 -6.63 -0.46 -14.78
N LEU A 222 -5.40 -0.10 -14.41
CA LEU A 222 -4.20 -0.52 -15.12
C LEU A 222 -3.55 -1.73 -14.45
N ALA A 223 -3.10 -2.66 -15.28
CA ALA A 223 -2.28 -3.77 -14.83
C ALA A 223 -1.17 -4.06 -15.86
N ALA A 224 0.04 -4.31 -15.39
CA ALA A 224 1.19 -4.67 -16.22
C ALA A 224 2.04 -5.71 -15.49
N THR A 225 2.54 -6.69 -16.24
CA THR A 225 3.27 -7.84 -15.70
C THR A 225 4.62 -7.97 -16.41
N TRP A 226 5.70 -8.15 -15.65
CA TRP A 226 7.04 -8.37 -16.21
C TRP A 226 7.90 -9.23 -15.29
N LYS A 227 8.95 -9.83 -15.85
CA LYS A 227 9.94 -10.64 -15.11
C LYS A 227 11.25 -9.87 -15.01
N ARG A 228 11.96 -10.05 -13.90
CA ARG A 228 13.31 -9.51 -13.72
C ARG A 228 14.16 -10.50 -12.94
N GLY A 229 15.13 -11.11 -13.62
CA GLY A 229 15.79 -12.31 -13.11
C GLY A 229 14.77 -13.44 -12.99
N GLU A 230 14.71 -14.06 -11.82
CA GLU A 230 13.76 -15.14 -11.52
C GLU A 230 12.41 -14.65 -10.96
N ASP A 231 12.34 -13.39 -10.52
CA ASP A 231 11.19 -12.81 -9.86
C ASP A 231 10.14 -12.27 -10.85
N LEU A 232 8.86 -12.43 -10.51
CA LEU A 232 7.72 -11.88 -11.24
C LEU A 232 7.17 -10.64 -10.53
N PHE A 233 7.00 -9.56 -11.29
CA PHE A 233 6.49 -8.28 -10.83
C PHE A 233 5.18 -7.96 -11.52
N GLN A 234 4.27 -7.33 -10.77
CA GLN A 234 3.03 -6.80 -11.32
C GLN A 234 2.73 -5.42 -10.74
N ILE A 235 2.48 -4.44 -11.61
CA ILE A 235 1.79 -3.22 -11.21
C ILE A 235 0.30 -3.49 -11.31
N ARG A 236 -0.45 -3.15 -10.26
CA ARG A 236 -1.92 -3.15 -10.26
C ARG A 236 -2.39 -1.85 -9.63
N GLY A 237 -3.14 -1.06 -10.37
CA GLY A 237 -3.58 0.23 -9.85
C GLY A 237 -4.84 0.75 -10.51
N GLN A 238 -5.70 1.35 -9.69
CA GLN A 238 -6.80 2.17 -10.19
C GLN A 238 -6.33 3.63 -10.24
N ASN A 239 -6.15 4.17 -11.44
CA ASN A 239 -5.80 5.57 -11.61
C ASN A 239 -7.05 6.43 -11.38
N SER A 240 -6.87 7.52 -10.64
CA SER A 240 -7.90 8.54 -10.46
C SER A 240 -8.24 9.24 -11.77
N LEU A 241 -7.22 9.50 -12.58
CA LEU A 241 -7.30 10.25 -13.82
C LEU A 241 -6.30 9.67 -14.83
N LEU A 242 -6.72 9.49 -16.06
CA LEU A 242 -5.94 9.00 -17.19
C LEU A 242 -6.19 9.91 -18.39
N HIS A 243 -5.13 10.46 -18.98
CA HIS A 243 -5.20 11.24 -20.20
C HIS A 243 -4.83 10.34 -21.38
N SER A 244 -5.76 10.17 -22.33
CA SER A 244 -5.59 9.36 -23.54
C SER A 244 -5.59 10.26 -24.77
N CYS A 245 -4.88 9.87 -25.82
CA CYS A 245 -4.78 10.61 -27.08
C CYS A 245 -5.03 9.67 -28.26
N MET A 246 -5.49 10.21 -29.39
CA MET A 246 -5.56 9.42 -30.64
C MET A 246 -4.16 9.17 -31.22
N ASP A 247 -3.23 10.10 -31.03
CA ASP A 247 -1.87 10.02 -31.57
C ASP A 247 -0.87 9.67 -30.44
N PRO A 248 0.12 8.79 -30.68
CA PRO A 248 1.19 8.54 -29.73
C PRO A 248 2.10 9.76 -29.57
N LEU A 249 2.71 9.90 -28.39
CA LEU A 249 3.73 10.91 -28.17
C LEU A 249 4.95 10.67 -29.08
N PRO A 250 5.62 11.74 -29.57
CA PRO A 250 6.86 11.60 -30.31
C PRO A 250 7.97 10.99 -29.45
N VAL A 251 8.91 10.31 -30.10
CA VAL A 251 10.09 9.74 -29.43
C VAL A 251 11.01 10.87 -29.00
N VAL A 252 11.30 10.95 -27.70
CA VAL A 252 12.10 12.01 -27.10
C VAL A 252 13.61 11.78 -27.27
N SER A 253 14.09 10.56 -27.02
CA SER A 253 15.51 10.20 -27.07
C SER A 253 15.91 9.52 -28.38
N GLY A 254 17.08 9.89 -28.91
CA GLY A 254 17.65 9.29 -30.11
C GLY A 254 18.09 7.83 -29.91
N LYS A 255 18.29 7.10 -31.03
CA LYS A 255 18.81 5.72 -30.99
C LYS A 255 20.22 5.65 -30.39
N GLU A 256 21.03 6.68 -30.60
CA GLU A 256 22.39 6.82 -30.08
C GLU A 256 22.37 6.98 -28.56
N GLU A 257 21.60 7.93 -28.02
CA GLU A 257 21.39 8.09 -26.57
C GLU A 257 20.93 6.79 -25.89
N VAL A 258 20.04 6.03 -26.56
CA VAL A 258 19.56 4.74 -26.05
C VAL A 258 20.68 3.68 -26.08
N ALA A 259 21.52 3.64 -27.13
CA ALA A 259 22.67 2.75 -27.20
C ALA A 259 23.71 3.07 -26.10
N GLU A 260 23.98 4.35 -25.82
CA GLU A 260 24.85 4.79 -24.72
C GLU A 260 24.34 4.37 -23.33
N THR A 261 23.05 4.01 -23.17
CA THR A 261 22.56 3.45 -21.91
C THR A 261 23.00 2.00 -21.65
N ALA A 262 23.61 1.32 -22.63
CA ALA A 262 24.11 -0.05 -22.45
C ALA A 262 25.22 -0.14 -21.37
N ASP A 263 26.10 0.85 -21.31
CA ASP A 263 27.20 0.94 -20.34
C ASP A 263 26.76 1.48 -18.97
N HIS A 264 25.49 1.89 -18.83
CA HIS A 264 24.98 2.45 -17.58
C HIS A 264 24.73 1.36 -16.52
N VAL A 265 25.63 1.29 -15.54
CA VAL A 265 25.46 0.46 -14.34
C VAL A 265 24.41 1.08 -13.42
N MET A 266 23.36 0.31 -13.11
CA MET A 266 22.33 0.71 -12.16
C MET A 266 22.86 0.75 -10.72
N GLN A 267 22.36 1.68 -9.92
CA GLN A 267 22.72 1.80 -8.50
C GLN A 267 22.40 0.51 -7.72
N SER A 268 23.38 0.01 -6.97
CA SER A 268 23.18 -1.10 -6.04
C SER A 268 22.35 -0.66 -4.84
N LEU A 269 21.35 -1.47 -4.46
CA LEU A 269 20.54 -1.27 -3.26
C LEU A 269 21.07 -2.04 -2.04
N TYR A 270 22.21 -2.73 -2.16
CA TYR A 270 22.73 -3.57 -1.07
C TYR A 270 22.93 -2.77 0.24
N PRO A 271 22.44 -3.25 1.39
CA PRO A 271 21.96 -4.60 1.70
C PRO A 271 20.44 -4.83 1.52
N VAL A 272 19.70 -3.85 1.00
CA VAL A 272 18.24 -3.89 0.84
C VAL A 272 17.85 -4.69 -0.41
N SER A 273 16.80 -5.51 -0.29
CA SER A 273 16.23 -6.22 -1.45
C SER A 273 15.41 -5.26 -2.32
N PRO A 274 15.54 -5.27 -3.66
CA PRO A 274 14.66 -4.51 -4.56
C PRO A 274 13.17 -4.82 -4.37
N THR A 275 12.84 -5.99 -3.80
CA THR A 275 11.47 -6.44 -3.52
C THR A 275 10.90 -5.97 -2.16
N ILE A 276 11.63 -5.18 -1.38
CA ILE A 276 11.14 -4.67 -0.09
C ILE A 276 9.89 -3.79 -0.27
N ASP A 277 8.97 -3.87 0.69
CA ASP A 277 7.67 -3.17 0.73
C ASP A 277 6.72 -3.42 -0.46
N LEU A 278 7.06 -4.36 -1.36
CA LEU A 278 6.14 -4.90 -2.36
C LEU A 278 5.24 -5.98 -1.74
N GLN A 279 3.98 -6.04 -2.19
CA GLN A 279 3.03 -7.02 -1.69
C GLN A 279 3.33 -8.40 -2.30
N LYS A 280 3.96 -9.28 -1.52
CA LYS A 280 4.23 -10.67 -1.90
C LYS A 280 2.94 -11.51 -1.88
N ILE A 281 2.53 -12.05 -3.02
CA ILE A 281 1.34 -12.90 -3.16
C ILE A 281 1.65 -14.22 -3.87
N TYR A 282 0.92 -15.28 -3.51
CA TYR A 282 1.01 -16.62 -4.12
C TYR A 282 -0.23 -16.99 -4.94
N VAL A 283 -1.31 -16.20 -4.85
CA VAL A 283 -2.54 -16.41 -5.63
C VAL A 283 -2.67 -15.28 -6.66
N TYR A 284 -2.35 -15.56 -7.92
CA TYR A 284 -2.32 -14.56 -8.98
C TYR A 284 -2.46 -15.16 -10.39
N LYS A 285 -2.94 -14.33 -11.33
CA LYS A 285 -2.86 -14.61 -12.78
C LYS A 285 -1.49 -14.11 -13.26
N GLU A 286 -0.72 -14.94 -13.94
CA GLU A 286 0.62 -14.58 -14.45
C GLU A 286 0.54 -13.45 -15.49
N GLU A 287 -0.30 -13.63 -16.51
CA GLU A 287 -0.56 -12.65 -17.56
C GLU A 287 -1.76 -11.77 -17.21
N MET A 288 -1.47 -10.62 -16.60
CA MET A 288 -2.44 -9.63 -16.17
C MET A 288 -2.09 -8.25 -16.75
N ASN A 289 -2.08 -8.16 -18.08
CA ASN A 289 -1.88 -6.91 -18.79
C ASN A 289 -3.25 -6.31 -19.12
N ASN A 290 -3.49 -5.06 -18.71
CA ASN A 290 -4.72 -4.32 -18.94
C ASN A 290 -4.39 -2.82 -19.06
N THR A 291 -4.77 -2.20 -20.19
CA THR A 291 -4.60 -0.77 -20.50
C THR A 291 -5.73 0.13 -19.99
N GLY A 292 -6.75 -0.46 -19.35
CA GLY A 292 -7.83 0.25 -18.66
C GLY A 292 -9.11 0.43 -19.47
N GLU A 293 -9.06 0.23 -20.80
CA GLU A 293 -10.20 0.35 -21.71
C GLU A 293 -10.13 -0.74 -22.81
N ASP A 294 -10.98 -1.76 -22.72
CA ASP A 294 -11.11 -2.78 -23.76
C ASP A 294 -11.87 -2.22 -24.97
N GLY A 295 -11.24 -2.14 -26.14
CA GLY A 295 -11.88 -1.78 -27.41
C GLY A 295 -12.05 -0.28 -27.69
N CYS A 296 -11.43 0.61 -26.92
CA CYS A 296 -11.47 2.05 -27.19
C CYS A 296 -10.56 2.45 -28.37
N ALA A 297 -11.03 3.36 -29.23
CA ALA A 297 -10.26 3.88 -30.38
C ALA A 297 -9.05 4.76 -29.97
N LEU A 298 -8.97 5.15 -28.69
CA LEU A 298 -7.91 5.94 -28.07
C LEU A 298 -6.83 5.04 -27.45
N SER A 299 -6.20 4.18 -28.24
CA SER A 299 -5.22 3.19 -27.76
C SER A 299 -3.85 3.79 -27.38
N HIS A 300 -3.61 5.06 -27.67
CA HIS A 300 -2.34 5.74 -27.42
C HIS A 300 -2.39 6.63 -26.17
N HIS A 301 -2.13 6.01 -25.02
CA HIS A 301 -2.23 6.68 -23.72
C HIS A 301 -1.01 7.57 -23.42
N CYS A 302 -1.22 8.90 -23.35
CA CYS A 302 -0.29 9.82 -22.73
C CYS A 302 -0.48 9.76 -21.21
N LEU A 303 0.10 8.73 -20.58
CA LEU A 303 -0.12 8.36 -19.17
C LEU A 303 0.32 9.44 -18.15
N SER A 304 -0.44 10.53 -18.04
CA SER A 304 -0.31 11.51 -16.95
C SER A 304 -0.97 10.95 -15.69
N VAL A 305 -0.27 10.05 -15.00
CA VAL A 305 -0.72 9.54 -13.69
C VAL A 305 -0.60 10.66 -12.66
N LEU A 306 -1.66 11.46 -12.51
CA LEU A 306 -1.91 12.09 -11.22
C LEU A 306 -2.44 11.02 -10.27
N CYS A 307 -1.48 10.33 -9.64
CA CYS A 307 -1.72 9.61 -8.41
C CYS A 307 -2.38 10.58 -7.43
N ARG A 308 -3.65 10.36 -7.11
CA ARG A 308 -4.20 10.83 -5.83
C ARG A 308 -3.39 10.16 -4.72
N PHE A 309 -2.29 10.79 -4.31
CA PHE A 309 -1.56 10.45 -3.09
C PHE A 309 -2.45 10.86 -1.92
N PRO A 310 -3.15 9.94 -1.23
CA PRO A 310 -4.12 10.33 -0.22
C PRO A 310 -3.39 10.80 1.05
N HIS A 311 -2.18 10.28 1.29
CA HIS A 311 -1.34 10.59 2.42
C HIS A 311 0.15 10.63 2.01
N TYR A 312 0.96 11.37 2.77
CA TYR A 312 2.42 11.48 2.65
C TYR A 312 3.00 12.22 1.43
N CYS A 313 2.67 13.52 1.32
CA CYS A 313 3.74 14.49 1.08
C CYS A 313 4.18 15.03 2.44
N HIS A 314 5.40 14.73 2.89
CA HIS A 314 6.01 15.47 4.01
C HIS A 314 6.24 16.91 3.56
N PRO A 315 5.75 17.95 4.26
CA PRO A 315 5.94 19.33 3.85
C PRO A 315 7.34 19.81 4.26
N SER A 316 8.34 19.52 3.43
CA SER A 316 9.62 20.23 3.46
C SER A 316 9.39 21.66 2.94
N HIS A 317 9.31 22.60 3.87
CA HIS A 317 9.13 24.06 3.71
C HIS A 317 7.70 24.57 3.42
N PRO A 318 7.11 25.36 4.34
CA PRO A 318 5.96 26.19 4.01
C PRO A 318 6.43 27.43 3.22
N ILE A 319 5.98 27.56 1.97
CA ILE A 319 6.09 28.82 1.24
C ILE A 319 5.20 29.85 1.95
N ARG A 320 5.83 30.79 2.68
CA ARG A 320 5.15 31.98 3.19
C ARG A 320 4.94 32.93 2.02
N PHE A 321 3.68 33.16 1.66
CA PHE A 321 3.30 34.39 0.98
C PHE A 321 3.22 35.49 2.03
N GLN A 322 4.01 36.55 1.88
CA GLN A 322 3.71 37.83 2.52
C GLN A 322 2.58 38.49 1.70
N GLY A 323 1.61 39.07 2.41
CA GLY A 323 0.55 39.89 1.82
C GLY A 323 0.93 41.36 1.78
#